data_AF-A0A518F0V1-F1
#
_entry.id   AF-A0A518F0V1-F1
#
_cell.length_a   1.000
_cell.length_b   1.000
_cell.length_c   1.000
_cell.angle_alpha   90.00
_cell.angle_beta   90.00
_cell.angle_gamma   90.00
#
_symmetry.space_group_name_H-M   'P 1'
#
loop_
_entity.id
_entity.type
_entity.pdbx_description
1 polymer ?
#
loop_
_entity_poly.entity_id
_entity_poly.type
_entity_poly.pdbx_seq_one_letter_code
_entity_poly.pdbx_strand_id
1 'polypeptide(L)'
;MDGLTLGNAAAPQRNDLLANRISRMDKGSGKGEPEMVAQEIESLFATLLVSEMRKGLGEGFFGSGAGSDTFNGWFDEEIGASLSARGSLGLADAVHESLIREKAAADAEALRHVAEGKKAPEEGTAR
;
A
#
# COMPACT_ATOMS: atom_id res chain seq x y z
N MET A 1 -33.73 -21.86 -27.96
CA MET A 1 -33.54 -20.58 -27.23
C MET A 1 -32.49 -20.87 -26.19
N ASP A 2 -31.23 -20.71 -26.57
CA ASP A 2 -30.10 -21.10 -25.74
C ASP A 2 -29.89 -20.04 -24.66
N GLY A 3 -30.01 -20.49 -23.41
CA GLY A 3 -29.83 -19.68 -22.23
C GLY A 3 -28.39 -19.21 -22.14
N LEU A 4 -28.22 -17.88 -22.19
CA LEU A 4 -26.99 -17.21 -21.79
C LEU A 4 -26.80 -17.45 -20.29
N THR A 5 -26.06 -18.49 -19.94
CA THR A 5 -25.45 -18.61 -18.62
C THR A 5 -24.37 -17.52 -18.55
N LEU A 6 -24.74 -16.35 -18.05
CA LEU A 6 -23.77 -15.36 -17.60
C LEU A 6 -22.97 -16.04 -16.48
N GLY A 7 -21.74 -16.42 -16.83
CA GLY A 7 -20.79 -16.96 -15.88
C GLY A 7 -20.74 -16.05 -14.67
N ASN A 8 -20.83 -16.66 -13.50
CA ASN A 8 -20.62 -16.03 -12.20
C ASN A 8 -19.19 -15.45 -12.15
N ALA A 9 -18.98 -14.29 -12.77
CA ALA A 9 -17.82 -13.47 -12.54
C ALA A 9 -18.04 -12.86 -11.15
N ALA A 10 -17.63 -13.62 -10.12
CA ALA A 10 -17.53 -13.11 -8.78
C ALA A 10 -16.72 -11.81 -8.84
N ALA A 11 -17.35 -10.69 -8.47
CA ALA A 11 -16.65 -9.42 -8.33
C ALA A 11 -15.43 -9.66 -7.43
N PRO A 12 -14.25 -9.08 -7.76
CA PRO A 12 -13.05 -9.30 -6.98
C PRO A 12 -13.36 -9.00 -5.51
N GLN A 13 -13.09 -9.97 -4.65
CA GLN A 13 -13.35 -9.81 -3.23
C GLN A 13 -12.45 -8.68 -2.70
N ARG A 14 -12.90 -7.92 -1.70
CA ARG A 14 -12.15 -6.77 -1.13
C ARG A 14 -10.68 -7.09 -0.84
N ASN A 15 -10.40 -8.32 -0.40
CA ASN A 15 -9.04 -8.80 -0.17
C ASN A 15 -8.19 -8.85 -1.44
N ASP A 16 -8.78 -9.16 -2.60
CA ASP A 16 -8.09 -9.22 -3.89
C ASP A 16 -7.63 -7.83 -4.35
N LEU A 17 -8.43 -6.80 -4.08
CA LEU A 17 -8.07 -5.41 -4.43
C LEU A 17 -6.91 -4.90 -3.58
N LEU A 18 -6.95 -5.14 -2.26
CA LEU A 18 -5.86 -4.81 -1.35
C LEU A 18 -4.61 -5.62 -1.68
N ALA A 19 -4.73 -6.92 -1.93
CA ALA A 19 -3.63 -7.79 -2.32
C ALA A 19 -3.00 -7.35 -3.64
N ASN A 20 -3.79 -6.93 -4.63
CA ASN A 20 -3.30 -6.41 -5.89
C ASN A 20 -2.58 -5.07 -5.74
N ARG A 21 -3.06 -4.20 -4.85
CA ARG A 21 -2.46 -2.90 -4.55
C ARG A 21 -1.14 -3.05 -3.79
N ILE A 22 -1.10 -3.92 -2.78
CA ILE A 22 0.13 -4.32 -2.06
C ILE A 22 1.13 -4.98 -3.03
N SER A 23 0.67 -5.89 -3.89
CA SER A 23 1.52 -6.53 -4.90
C SER A 23 2.08 -5.54 -5.92
N ARG A 24 1.34 -4.46 -6.25
CA ARG A 24 1.85 -3.38 -7.11
C ARG A 24 2.89 -2.53 -6.39
N MET A 25 2.72 -2.27 -5.10
CA MET A 25 3.74 -1.61 -4.27
C MET A 25 5.02 -2.45 -4.17
N ASP A 26 4.89 -3.78 -4.02
CA ASP A 26 6.03 -4.72 -3.90
C ASP A 26 6.77 -4.95 -5.24
N LYS A 27 6.02 -5.15 -6.34
CA LYS A 27 6.58 -5.31 -7.70
C LYS A 27 7.19 -4.04 -8.28
N GLY A 28 6.93 -2.88 -7.68
CA GLY A 28 7.67 -1.63 -7.90
C GLY A 28 9.05 -1.61 -7.21
N SER A 29 9.71 -2.76 -7.13
CA SER A 29 10.88 -3.01 -6.28
C SER A 29 11.98 -1.95 -6.44
N GLY A 30 12.38 -1.30 -5.34
CA GLY A 30 13.62 -0.53 -5.23
C GLY A 30 13.60 0.95 -5.66
N LYS A 31 12.52 1.44 -6.27
CA LYS A 31 12.37 2.86 -6.70
C LYS A 31 10.93 3.38 -6.68
N GLY A 32 10.06 2.82 -5.84
CA GLY A 32 8.91 3.61 -5.40
C GLY A 32 9.47 4.75 -4.58
N GLU A 33 9.36 6.00 -5.06
CA GLU A 33 9.71 7.16 -4.24
C GLU A 33 9.00 7.00 -2.89
N PRO A 34 9.71 7.07 -1.75
CA PRO A 34 9.11 6.86 -0.42
C PRO A 34 7.82 7.66 -0.22
N GLU A 35 7.72 8.80 -0.89
CA GLU A 35 6.54 9.67 -0.95
C GLU A 35 5.32 8.96 -1.53
N MET A 36 5.44 8.28 -2.67
CA MET A 36 4.32 7.55 -3.28
C MET A 36 3.85 6.39 -2.40
N VAL A 37 4.78 5.69 -1.76
CA VAL A 37 4.45 4.57 -0.85
C VAL A 37 3.72 5.10 0.39
N ALA A 38 4.21 6.20 0.96
CA ALA A 38 3.58 6.81 2.11
C ALA A 38 2.18 7.37 1.79
N GLN A 39 2.02 7.97 0.61
CA GLN A 39 0.73 8.44 0.10
C GLN A 39 -0.27 7.30 -0.07
N GLU A 40 0.16 6.16 -0.62
CA GLU A 40 -0.68 4.98 -0.80
C GLU A 40 -1.12 4.38 0.55
N ILE A 41 -0.23 4.40 1.55
CA ILE A 41 -0.55 3.98 2.92
C ILE A 41 -1.61 4.89 3.54
N GLU A 42 -1.48 6.21 3.39
CA GLU A 42 -2.51 7.14 3.87
C GLU A 42 -3.85 6.94 3.14
N SER A 43 -3.86 6.68 1.83
CA SER A 43 -5.08 6.38 1.08
C SER A 43 -5.78 5.13 1.57
N LEU A 44 -5.01 4.06 1.84
CA LEU A 44 -5.55 2.82 2.40
C LEU A 44 -6.16 3.05 3.78
N PHE A 45 -5.46 3.78 4.64
CA PHE A 45 -5.94 4.08 5.98
C PHE A 45 -7.19 4.98 5.95
N ALA A 46 -7.18 6.03 5.11
CA ALA A 46 -8.33 6.90 4.92
C ALA A 46 -9.56 6.12 4.42
N THR A 47 -9.37 5.19 3.48
CA THR A 47 -10.42 4.30 2.98
C THR A 47 -10.99 3.42 4.10
N LEU A 48 -10.12 2.84 4.94
CA LEU A 48 -10.54 2.04 6.10
C LEU A 48 -11.34 2.89 7.10
N LEU A 49 -10.86 4.10 7.40
CA LEU A 49 -11.53 5.02 8.30
C LEU A 49 -12.94 5.36 7.82
N VAL A 50 -13.08 5.72 6.54
CA VAL A 50 -14.38 6.02 5.92
C VAL A 50 -15.31 4.81 5.99
N SER A 51 -14.81 3.62 5.69
CA SER A 51 -15.57 2.37 5.80
C SER A 51 -16.10 2.16 7.22
N GLU A 52 -15.26 2.31 8.25
CA GLU A 52 -15.68 2.14 9.64
C GLU A 52 -16.66 3.23 10.10
N MET A 53 -16.44 4.48 9.69
CA MET A 53 -17.39 5.57 9.94
C MET A 53 -18.76 5.27 9.32
N ARG A 54 -18.81 4.80 8.07
CA ARG A 54 -20.05 4.45 7.37
C ARG A 54 -20.76 3.28 8.05
N LYS A 55 -20.04 2.24 8.47
CA LYS A 55 -20.62 1.12 9.23
C LYS A 55 -21.24 1.57 10.55
N GLY A 56 -20.68 2.61 11.18
CA GLY A 56 -21.24 3.21 12.39
C GLY A 56 -22.61 3.90 12.20
N LEU A 57 -23.02 4.20 10.97
CA LEU A 57 -24.28 4.88 10.65
C LEU A 57 -25.51 3.94 10.53
N GLY A 58 -25.34 2.62 10.66
CA GLY A 58 -26.44 1.65 10.57
C GLY A 58 -26.57 1.00 9.19
N GLU A 59 -27.80 0.79 8.69
CA GLU A 59 -28.01 0.23 7.35
C GLU A 59 -27.27 1.05 6.29
N GLY A 60 -26.56 0.36 5.39
CA GLY A 60 -25.68 0.98 4.41
C GLY A 60 -26.41 1.98 3.51
N PHE A 61 -25.72 3.05 3.13
CA PHE A 61 -26.23 4.14 2.28
C PHE A 61 -26.88 3.65 0.96
N PHE A 62 -26.44 2.50 0.45
CA PHE A 62 -26.96 1.88 -0.79
C PHE A 62 -27.91 0.68 -0.53
N GLY A 63 -28.44 0.54 0.69
CA GLY A 63 -29.33 -0.55 1.09
C GLY A 63 -28.59 -1.87 1.39
N SER A 64 -29.31 -2.99 1.35
CA SER A 64 -28.79 -4.33 1.64
C SER A 64 -28.63 -5.18 0.37
N GLY A 65 -27.54 -5.96 0.28
CA GLY A 65 -27.34 -6.98 -0.77
C GLY A 65 -26.02 -6.86 -1.52
N ALA A 66 -25.70 -7.86 -2.36
CA ALA A 66 -24.40 -7.97 -3.03
C ALA A 66 -24.03 -6.76 -3.90
N GLY A 67 -25.00 -6.10 -4.55
CA GLY A 67 -24.76 -4.87 -5.30
C GLY A 67 -24.40 -3.68 -4.39
N SER A 68 -25.02 -3.59 -3.21
CA SER A 68 -24.74 -2.52 -2.24
C SER A 68 -23.30 -2.59 -1.73
N ASP A 69 -22.77 -3.80 -1.49
CA ASP A 69 -21.38 -3.97 -1.02
C ASP A 69 -20.34 -3.43 -2.01
N THR A 70 -20.59 -3.59 -3.31
CA THR A 70 -19.73 -3.02 -4.37
C THR A 70 -19.77 -1.50 -4.35
N PHE A 71 -20.95 -0.89 -4.34
CA PHE A 71 -21.08 0.56 -4.33
C PHE A 71 -20.54 1.19 -3.04
N ASN A 72 -20.76 0.54 -1.88
CA ASN A 72 -20.14 0.92 -0.63
C ASN A 72 -18.60 0.88 -0.73
N GLY A 73 -18.04 -0.15 -1.36
CA GLY A 73 -16.59 -0.27 -1.58
C GLY A 73 -16.03 0.88 -2.40
N TRP A 74 -16.65 1.19 -3.55
CA TRP A 74 -16.23 2.32 -4.40
C TRP A 74 -16.41 3.66 -3.71
N PHE A 75 -17.50 3.85 -2.98
CA PHE A 75 -17.72 5.07 -2.20
C PHE A 75 -16.63 5.28 -1.16
N ASP A 76 -16.30 4.24 -0.38
CA ASP A 76 -15.25 4.32 0.63
C ASP A 76 -13.88 4.63 -0.01
N GLU A 77 -13.58 4.02 -1.17
CA GLU A 77 -12.32 4.21 -1.93
C GLU A 77 -12.18 5.64 -2.47
N GLU A 78 -13.23 6.20 -3.08
CA GLU A 78 -13.19 7.57 -3.62
C GLU A 78 -13.07 8.63 -2.52
N ILE A 79 -13.81 8.48 -1.43
CA ILE A 79 -13.71 9.41 -0.30
C ILE A 79 -12.34 9.26 0.36
N GLY A 80 -11.85 8.04 0.56
CA GLY A 80 -10.52 7.78 1.11
C GLY A 80 -9.40 8.36 0.25
N ALA A 81 -9.46 8.18 -1.08
CA ALA A 81 -8.52 8.76 -2.03
C ALA A 81 -8.56 10.29 -2.00
N SER A 82 -9.75 10.91 -1.98
CA SER A 82 -9.88 12.36 -1.85
C SER A 82 -9.34 12.90 -0.52
N LEU A 83 -9.52 12.17 0.59
CA LEU A 83 -8.99 12.57 1.90
C LEU A 83 -7.46 12.54 1.91
N SER A 84 -6.88 11.45 1.39
CA SER A 84 -5.43 11.29 1.30
C SER A 84 -4.79 12.27 0.32
N ALA A 85 -5.38 12.51 -0.86
CA ALA A 85 -4.85 13.46 -1.84
C ALA A 85 -4.76 14.91 -1.31
N ARG A 86 -5.53 15.24 -0.27
CA ARG A 86 -5.49 16.54 0.41
C ARG A 86 -4.49 16.57 1.58
N GLY A 87 -3.87 15.44 1.92
CA GLY A 87 -3.02 15.29 3.12
C GLY A 87 -3.81 15.43 4.42
N SER A 88 -5.08 15.04 4.44
CA SER A 88 -6.00 15.37 5.55
C SER A 88 -5.66 14.70 6.88
N LEU A 89 -4.88 13.61 6.86
CA LEU A 89 -4.55 12.83 8.06
C LEU A 89 -3.09 13.05 8.51
N GLY A 90 -2.23 13.61 7.65
CA GLY A 90 -0.81 13.84 7.92
C GLY A 90 -0.01 12.54 8.11
N LEU A 91 -0.58 11.39 7.74
CA LEU A 91 0.06 10.09 7.95
C LEU A 91 1.17 9.84 6.92
N ALA A 92 0.98 10.34 5.69
CA ALA A 92 1.96 10.21 4.62
C ALA A 92 3.32 10.81 5.04
N ASP A 93 3.33 12.01 5.63
CA ASP A 93 4.58 12.64 6.08
C ASP A 93 5.30 11.81 7.15
N ALA A 94 4.57 11.32 8.15
CA ALA A 94 5.13 10.51 9.22
C ALA A 94 5.70 9.17 8.71
N VAL A 95 5.00 8.53 7.78
CA VAL A 95 5.43 7.27 7.16
C VAL A 95 6.63 7.52 6.24
N HIS A 96 6.61 8.59 5.46
CA HIS A 96 7.70 8.99 4.58
C HIS A 96 9.02 9.16 5.35
N GLU A 97 9.00 9.92 6.45
CA GLU A 97 10.17 10.12 7.30
C GLU A 97 10.69 8.80 7.90
N SER A 98 9.79 7.89 8.28
CA SER A 98 10.16 6.56 8.75
C SER A 98 10.84 5.72 7.65
N LEU A 99 10.26 5.71 6.44
CA LEU A 99 10.78 4.97 5.30
C LEU A 99 12.17 5.47 4.87
N ILE A 100 12.38 6.79 4.85
CA ILE A 100 13.69 7.37 4.56
C ILE A 100 14.71 6.94 5.60
N ARG A 101 14.36 6.99 6.89
CA ARG A 101 15.26 6.61 7.98
C ARG A 101 15.67 5.14 7.89
N GLU A 102 14.72 4.25 7.63
CA GLU A 102 14.99 2.82 7.47
C GLU A 102 15.86 2.55 6.24
N LYS A 103 15.56 3.19 5.11
CA LYS A 103 16.37 3.08 3.89
C LYS A 103 17.81 3.56 4.13
N ALA A 104 17.98 4.71 4.79
CA ALA A 104 19.30 5.24 5.11
C ALA A 104 20.10 4.31 6.03
N ALA A 105 19.43 3.67 7.00
CA ALA A 105 20.06 2.68 7.88
C ALA A 105 20.51 1.44 7.10
N ALA A 106 19.65 0.90 6.22
CA ALA A 106 19.95 -0.24 5.37
C ALA A 106 21.10 0.04 4.38
N ASP A 107 21.10 1.22 3.75
CA ASP A 107 22.15 1.64 2.82
C ASP A 107 23.50 1.80 3.56
N ALA A 108 23.49 2.33 4.78
CA ALA A 108 24.69 2.47 5.62
C ALA A 108 25.26 1.10 6.05
N GLU A 109 24.41 0.13 6.37
CA GLU A 109 24.82 -1.25 6.68
C GLU A 109 25.43 -1.93 5.44
N ALA A 110 24.79 -1.80 4.28
CA ALA A 110 25.30 -2.33 3.02
C ALA A 110 26.68 -1.75 2.66
N LEU A 111 26.88 -0.44 2.83
CA LEU A 111 28.17 0.21 2.60
C LEU A 111 29.28 -0.28 3.55
N ARG A 112 28.95 -0.60 4.82
CA ARG A 112 29.90 -1.18 5.78
C ARG A 112 30.36 -2.56 5.36
N HIS A 113 29.43 -3.44 4.95
CA HIS A 113 29.77 -4.77 4.46
C HIS A 113 30.67 -4.74 3.21
N VAL A 114 30.45 -3.78 2.31
CA VAL A 114 31.32 -3.58 1.13
C VAL A 114 32.72 -3.10 1.54
N ALA A 115 32.82 -2.21 2.52
CA ALA A 115 34.10 -1.70 3.02
C ALA A 115 34.91 -2.75 3.79
N GLU A 116 34.25 -3.60 4.58
CA GLU A 116 34.86 -4.70 5.34
C GLU A 116 35.36 -5.81 4.40
N GLY A 117 34.61 -6.14 3.35
CA GLY A 117 35.04 -7.11 2.33
C GLY A 117 36.25 -6.67 1.50
N LYS A 118 36.66 -5.39 1.57
CA LYS A 118 37.81 -4.84 0.82
C LYS A 118 39.11 -4.80 1.64
N LYS A 119 39.08 -5.08 2.95
CA LYS A 119 40.25 -5.07 3.86
C LYS A 119 40.75 -6.50 4.17
N ALA A 120 41.37 -7.20 3.20
CA ALA A 120 42.45 -8.21 3.32
C ALA A 120 42.52 -9.10 2.06
N PRO A 121 43.70 -9.57 1.57
CA PRO A 121 45.04 -9.53 2.18
C PRO A 121 46.08 -8.81 1.30
N GLU A 122 46.73 -7.77 1.82
CA GLU A 122 47.99 -7.21 1.29
C GLU A 122 48.85 -6.89 2.51
N GLU A 123 49.40 -7.92 3.16
CA GLU A 123 50.56 -7.78 4.03
C GLU A 123 51.19 -9.16 4.27
N GLY A 124 52.42 -9.35 3.80
CA GLY A 124 53.30 -10.41 4.28
C GLY A 124 53.81 -11.44 3.27
N THR A 125 54.30 -11.04 2.09
CA THR A 125 55.33 -11.85 1.40
C THR A 125 56.39 -10.93 0.80
N ALA A 126 57.31 -10.48 1.64
CA ALA A 126 58.55 -9.89 1.17
C ALA A 126 59.71 -10.38 2.05
N ARG A 127 60.37 -11.41 1.48
CA ARG A 127 61.77 -11.83 1.68
C ARG A 127 62.11 -12.67 2.91
#